data_AF-A0A6G0T0D8-F1
#
_entry.id   AF-A0A6G0T0D8-F1
#
_cell.length_a   1.000
_cell.length_b   1.000
_cell.length_c   1.000
_cell.angle_alpha   90.00
_cell.angle_beta   90.00
_cell.angle_gamma   90.00
#
_symmetry.space_group_name_H-M   'P 1'
#
loop_
_entity.id
_entity.type
_entity.pdbx_description
1 polymer ?
#
loop_
_entity_poly.entity_id
_entity_poly.type
_entity_poly.pdbx_seq_one_letter_code
_entity_poly.pdbx_strand_id
1 'polypeptide(L)'
;MARITLAILILGCCTCAVWSVNDRLREVYSWRQLDFTFPDQMTRQAAIASGEYVQANNLPLGLEVWRDKLFITVPRWKAGVASTLNYVSLGSEPENRSPNLIPYPSYEQNRLASNSTDRIVSVFRINVDACDRLWLVDTGLQDVWGEAIPVQTPKLMVFDLNTDTLIRQYTFKADDMKPDSFFANIIADTTKETCDDAFAYIPDLGGYGLVVYSFASNTSWRVKHHFFHFDPLSGNFHVGGQNFQWTDGIFGVALSPVKEDGYRTLYFHPLSSTREFCVSTHIIQNASIASDSYYEYKVLGSRGPNTQASGSSLDENTGALFYTQINKDGVGCWNSFRNADEYSADTNYLVASDSQTLEFPNDLKVDKTGTLWVLSDKLPSYLYRGLDDNEVNYRIFNAPVVDVIKGTVCDIK
;
A
#
# COMPACT_ATOMS: atom_id res chain seq x y z
N MET A 1 23.77 -48.07 58.69
CA MET A 1 24.74 -47.26 57.91
C MET A 1 24.39 -47.42 56.44
N ALA A 2 23.83 -46.37 55.84
CA ALA A 2 23.77 -46.07 54.40
C ALA A 2 22.59 -45.10 54.20
N ARG A 3 22.87 -43.79 54.23
CA ARG A 3 21.92 -42.76 53.81
C ARG A 3 22.02 -42.69 52.28
N ILE A 4 20.94 -43.06 51.58
CA ILE A 4 20.81 -42.86 50.14
C ILE A 4 20.19 -41.48 49.94
N THR A 5 21.00 -40.54 49.49
CA THR A 5 20.57 -39.19 49.12
C THR A 5 19.94 -39.25 47.74
N LEU A 6 18.62 -39.07 47.65
CA LEU A 6 17.90 -38.98 46.38
C LEU A 6 18.09 -37.58 45.81
N ALA A 7 18.89 -37.44 44.75
CA ALA A 7 19.02 -36.20 44.00
C ALA A 7 17.80 -36.00 43.11
N ILE A 8 16.98 -34.99 43.40
CA ILE A 8 15.86 -34.55 42.56
C ILE A 8 16.46 -33.72 41.43
N LEU A 9 16.52 -34.28 40.22
CA LEU A 9 16.86 -33.54 39.01
C LEU A 9 15.62 -32.76 38.57
N ILE A 10 15.54 -31.48 38.95
CA ILE A 10 14.53 -30.55 38.41
C ILE A 10 14.96 -30.25 36.97
N LEU A 11 14.40 -30.97 36.00
CA LEU A 11 14.40 -30.51 34.61
C LEU A 11 13.53 -29.26 34.54
N GLY A 12 14.17 -28.11 34.70
CA GLY A 12 13.61 -26.83 34.32
C GLY A 12 13.26 -26.90 32.84
N CYS A 13 11.98 -27.06 32.56
CA CYS A 13 11.41 -26.87 31.24
C CYS A 13 11.56 -25.37 30.94
N CYS A 14 12.73 -24.97 30.44
CA CYS A 14 12.88 -23.74 29.68
C CYS A 14 11.99 -23.93 28.46
N THR A 15 10.73 -23.54 28.59
CA THR A 15 9.92 -23.15 27.45
C THR A 15 10.68 -22.01 26.81
N CYS A 16 11.47 -22.33 25.78
CA CYS A 16 11.88 -21.35 24.79
C CYS A 16 10.56 -20.78 24.26
N ALA A 17 10.15 -19.63 24.80
CA ALA A 17 9.19 -18.80 24.11
C ALA A 17 9.74 -18.66 22.69
N VAL A 18 8.99 -19.10 21.70
CA VAL A 18 9.31 -18.83 20.31
C VAL A 18 9.12 -17.33 20.18
N TRP A 19 10.23 -16.57 20.24
CA TRP A 19 10.22 -15.15 19.95
C TRP A 19 9.76 -15.01 18.49
N SER A 20 8.77 -14.15 18.26
CA SER A 20 8.30 -13.80 16.91
C SER A 20 9.45 -13.23 16.09
N VAL A 21 9.61 -13.70 14.84
CA VAL A 21 10.78 -13.52 13.95
C VAL A 21 10.77 -12.15 13.24
N ASN A 22 10.42 -11.07 13.95
CA ASN A 22 10.51 -9.71 13.42
C ASN A 22 10.78 -8.69 14.55
N ASP A 23 12.05 -8.53 14.93
CA ASP A 23 12.45 -7.75 16.12
C ASP A 23 12.13 -6.23 16.03
N ARG A 24 11.79 -5.71 14.83
CA ARG A 24 11.56 -4.28 14.60
C ARG A 24 10.11 -3.88 14.32
N LEU A 25 9.22 -4.83 14.03
CA LEU A 25 7.81 -4.56 13.72
C LEU A 25 6.90 -5.37 14.62
N ARG A 26 5.90 -4.72 15.23
CA ARG A 26 4.93 -5.37 16.10
C ARG A 26 3.69 -5.75 15.32
N GLU A 27 3.31 -7.02 15.32
CA GLU A 27 2.04 -7.46 14.73
C GLU A 27 0.87 -6.91 15.58
N VAL A 28 -0.05 -6.17 14.95
CA VAL A 28 -1.22 -5.56 15.62
C VAL A 28 -2.54 -6.19 15.21
N TYR A 29 -2.66 -6.63 13.96
CA TYR A 29 -3.81 -7.39 13.49
C TYR A 29 -3.38 -8.58 12.64
N SER A 30 -4.21 -9.62 12.64
CA SER A 30 -3.97 -10.85 11.91
C SER A 30 -5.29 -11.50 11.54
N TRP A 31 -5.44 -12.02 10.33
CA TRP A 31 -6.64 -12.72 9.90
C TRP A 31 -6.30 -14.01 9.17
N ARG A 32 -7.10 -15.05 9.40
CA ARG A 32 -7.11 -16.24 8.54
C ARG A 32 -7.91 -15.98 7.28
N GLN A 33 -9.10 -15.40 7.47
CA GLN A 33 -9.99 -14.93 6.43
C GLN A 33 -10.59 -13.59 6.89
N LEU A 34 -10.89 -12.71 5.95
CA LEU A 34 -11.60 -11.46 6.25
C LEU A 34 -13.10 -11.73 6.42
N ASP A 35 -13.76 -10.93 7.24
CA ASP A 35 -15.23 -10.82 7.27
C ASP A 35 -15.60 -9.33 7.40
N PHE A 36 -16.86 -9.01 7.13
CA PHE A 36 -17.36 -7.65 7.01
C PHE A 36 -18.54 -7.40 7.94
N THR A 37 -18.69 -6.15 8.36
CA THR A 37 -19.87 -5.69 9.07
C THR A 37 -20.99 -5.41 8.06
N PHE A 38 -21.87 -6.39 7.86
CA PHE A 38 -23.08 -6.23 7.05
C PHE A 38 -24.15 -5.42 7.81
N PRO A 39 -25.10 -4.77 7.10
CA PRO A 39 -26.21 -4.05 7.74
C PRO A 39 -27.05 -4.93 8.68
N ASP A 40 -27.28 -6.18 8.28
CA ASP A 40 -28.01 -7.18 9.04
C ASP A 40 -27.70 -8.60 8.53
N GLN A 41 -28.12 -9.62 9.29
CA GLN A 41 -27.86 -11.02 8.97
C GLN A 41 -28.57 -11.49 7.70
N MET A 42 -29.76 -10.99 7.37
CA MET A 42 -30.47 -11.37 6.14
C MET A 42 -29.72 -10.85 4.91
N THR A 43 -29.21 -9.61 4.98
CA THR A 43 -28.36 -9.02 3.93
C THR A 43 -27.10 -9.85 3.71
N ARG A 44 -26.43 -10.29 4.79
CA ARG A 44 -25.26 -11.19 4.68
C ARG A 44 -25.61 -12.51 4.01
N GLN A 45 -26.70 -13.16 4.43
CA GLN A 45 -27.11 -14.45 3.86
C GLN A 45 -27.52 -14.32 2.38
N ALA A 46 -28.19 -13.22 2.01
CA ALA A 46 -28.52 -12.93 0.62
C ALA A 46 -27.26 -12.75 -0.24
N ALA A 47 -26.26 -12.03 0.25
CA ALA A 47 -25.00 -11.83 -0.45
C ALA A 47 -24.21 -13.14 -0.63
N ILE A 48 -24.24 -14.04 0.37
CA ILE A 48 -23.65 -15.38 0.26
C ILE A 48 -24.40 -16.22 -0.77
N ALA A 49 -25.74 -16.23 -0.69
CA ALA A 49 -26.58 -17.02 -1.59
C ALA A 49 -26.49 -16.57 -3.06
N SER A 50 -26.30 -15.27 -3.30
CA SER A 50 -26.14 -14.71 -4.65
C SER A 50 -24.71 -14.82 -5.20
N GLY A 51 -23.72 -15.07 -4.34
CA GLY A 51 -22.29 -15.01 -4.70
C GLY A 51 -21.71 -13.59 -4.69
N GLU A 52 -22.47 -12.56 -4.28
CA GLU A 52 -21.93 -11.21 -4.02
C GLU A 52 -20.88 -11.21 -2.90
N TYR A 53 -20.93 -12.20 -2.00
CA TYR A 53 -19.91 -12.42 -0.97
C TYR A 53 -19.42 -13.87 -0.95
N VAL A 54 -18.14 -14.06 -1.24
CA VAL A 54 -17.40 -15.32 -1.13
C VAL A 54 -16.20 -15.06 -0.23
N GLN A 55 -16.28 -15.47 1.04
CA GLN A 55 -15.31 -15.12 2.07
C GLN A 55 -13.84 -15.35 1.64
N ALA A 56 -13.55 -16.51 1.06
CA ALA A 56 -12.21 -16.89 0.60
C ALA A 56 -11.62 -16.01 -0.52
N ASN A 57 -12.44 -15.17 -1.17
CA ASN A 57 -12.02 -14.28 -2.26
C ASN A 57 -11.69 -12.85 -1.78
N ASN A 58 -11.52 -12.64 -0.48
CA ASN A 58 -11.28 -11.32 0.11
C ASN A 58 -9.85 -11.24 0.65
N LEU A 59 -8.94 -10.66 -0.15
CA LEU A 59 -7.56 -10.38 0.23
C LEU A 59 -7.38 -8.86 0.43
N PRO A 60 -6.88 -8.40 1.60
CA PRO A 60 -6.60 -6.98 1.81
C PRO A 60 -5.32 -6.57 1.08
N LEU A 61 -5.20 -5.33 0.61
CA LEU A 61 -4.03 -4.91 -0.20
C LEU A 61 -3.42 -3.57 0.23
N GLY A 62 -4.23 -2.54 0.41
CA GLY A 62 -3.77 -1.20 0.79
C GLY A 62 -4.19 -0.85 2.20
N LEU A 63 -3.40 0.03 2.84
CA LEU A 63 -3.71 0.57 4.16
C LEU A 63 -3.52 2.08 4.20
N GLU A 64 -4.23 2.75 5.10
CA GLU A 64 -3.96 4.14 5.46
C GLU A 64 -4.50 4.45 6.86
N VAL A 65 -3.86 5.39 7.56
CA VAL A 65 -4.19 5.71 8.95
C VAL A 65 -4.70 7.13 9.09
N TRP A 66 -5.85 7.28 9.73
CA TRP A 66 -6.38 8.58 10.09
C TRP A 66 -7.06 8.52 11.47
N ARG A 67 -6.45 9.21 12.45
CA ARG A 67 -6.94 9.25 13.84
C ARG A 67 -7.18 7.83 14.38
N ASP A 68 -8.43 7.49 14.65
CA ASP A 68 -8.89 6.20 15.17
C ASP A 68 -9.35 5.23 14.07
N LYS A 69 -9.17 5.55 12.78
CA LYS A 69 -9.49 4.67 11.65
C LYS A 69 -8.21 4.15 11.00
N LEU A 70 -8.06 2.83 10.93
CA LEU A 70 -7.13 2.15 10.03
C LEU A 70 -7.93 1.68 8.82
N PHE A 71 -7.81 2.40 7.72
CA PHE A 71 -8.42 2.03 6.45
C PHE A 71 -7.71 0.82 5.85
N ILE A 72 -8.48 -0.10 5.31
CA ILE A 72 -8.03 -1.32 4.65
C ILE A 72 -8.82 -1.51 3.36
N THR A 73 -8.13 -1.59 2.24
CA THR A 73 -8.75 -1.88 0.95
C THR A 73 -8.74 -3.37 0.67
N VAL A 74 -9.81 -3.85 0.03
CA VAL A 74 -9.96 -5.23 -0.45
C VAL A 74 -10.32 -5.14 -1.93
N PRO A 75 -9.33 -5.11 -2.85
CA PRO A 75 -9.60 -4.98 -4.27
C PRO A 75 -10.33 -6.21 -4.82
N ARG A 76 -11.11 -6.01 -5.89
CA ARG A 76 -11.88 -7.07 -6.55
C ARG A 76 -11.01 -7.92 -7.49
N TRP A 77 -9.95 -8.52 -6.94
CA TRP A 77 -9.11 -9.49 -7.66
C TRP A 77 -9.93 -10.67 -8.17
N LYS A 78 -10.86 -11.16 -7.36
CA LYS A 78 -11.83 -12.20 -7.70
C LYS A 78 -13.24 -11.67 -7.42
N ALA A 79 -14.24 -12.27 -8.06
CA ALA A 79 -15.65 -12.03 -7.69
C ALA A 79 -15.94 -12.41 -6.22
N GLY A 80 -17.00 -11.84 -5.63
CA GLY A 80 -17.42 -12.15 -4.25
C GLY A 80 -16.78 -11.29 -3.15
N VAL A 81 -16.23 -10.13 -3.51
CA VAL A 81 -15.78 -9.13 -2.52
C VAL A 81 -16.97 -8.31 -2.02
N ALA A 82 -17.24 -8.33 -0.72
CA ALA A 82 -18.41 -7.63 -0.17
C ALA A 82 -18.24 -6.11 -0.22
N SER A 83 -17.06 -5.63 0.17
CA SER A 83 -16.75 -4.20 0.22
C SER A 83 -15.27 -3.94 -0.05
N THR A 84 -14.98 -3.00 -0.96
CA THR A 84 -13.60 -2.74 -1.39
C THR A 84 -12.89 -1.71 -0.54
N LEU A 85 -13.62 -0.77 0.05
CA LEU A 85 -13.07 0.25 0.94
C LEU A 85 -13.65 0.07 2.33
N ASN A 86 -12.78 -0.12 3.31
CA ASN A 86 -13.17 -0.44 4.66
C ASN A 86 -12.25 0.22 5.68
N TYR A 87 -12.64 0.17 6.96
CA TYR A 87 -11.74 0.47 8.07
C TYR A 87 -11.97 -0.47 9.26
N VAL A 88 -11.02 -0.46 10.18
CA VAL A 88 -11.16 -0.96 11.54
C VAL A 88 -10.84 0.17 12.52
N SER A 89 -11.47 0.17 13.68
CA SER A 89 -11.19 1.17 14.72
C SER A 89 -9.89 0.84 15.46
N LEU A 90 -9.03 1.85 15.58
CA LEU A 90 -7.85 1.87 16.44
C LEU A 90 -8.29 2.27 17.86
N GLY A 91 -7.82 1.54 18.88
CA GLY A 91 -8.19 1.74 20.29
C GLY A 91 -7.27 0.96 21.23
N SER A 92 -7.56 0.97 22.54
CA SER A 92 -6.81 0.17 23.54
C SER A 92 -6.65 -1.27 23.04
N GLU A 93 -5.41 -1.79 23.10
CA GLU A 93 -4.96 -3.10 22.58
C GLU A 93 -6.12 -4.02 22.19
N PRO A 94 -6.33 -4.31 20.89
CA PRO A 94 -7.53 -5.02 20.47
C PRO A 94 -7.61 -6.36 21.20
N GLU A 95 -8.59 -6.52 22.10
CA GLU A 95 -8.95 -7.85 22.62
C GLU A 95 -9.23 -8.80 21.44
N ASN A 96 -9.71 -8.24 20.33
CA ASN A 96 -9.88 -8.92 19.04
C ASN A 96 -8.82 -8.48 18.02
N ARG A 97 -7.84 -9.35 17.74
CA ARG A 97 -6.81 -9.14 16.69
C ARG A 97 -7.30 -9.42 15.27
N SER A 98 -8.54 -9.87 15.09
CA SER A 98 -9.17 -10.18 13.80
C SER A 98 -10.56 -9.52 13.68
N PRO A 99 -10.68 -8.19 13.82
CA PRO A 99 -11.98 -7.52 13.73
C PRO A 99 -12.58 -7.63 12.32
N ASN A 100 -13.92 -7.59 12.25
CA ASN A 100 -14.62 -7.45 10.98
C ASN A 100 -14.32 -6.08 10.37
N LEU A 101 -14.19 -6.03 9.05
CA LEU A 101 -14.00 -4.79 8.32
C LEU A 101 -15.32 -4.02 8.22
N ILE A 102 -15.28 -2.71 8.47
CA ILE A 102 -16.46 -1.84 8.38
C ILE A 102 -16.44 -1.15 7.01
N PRO A 103 -17.42 -1.40 6.12
CA PRO A 103 -17.51 -0.74 4.82
C PRO A 103 -17.55 0.79 4.94
N TYR A 104 -16.78 1.48 4.09
CA TYR A 104 -16.68 2.93 4.07
C TYR A 104 -16.99 3.51 2.68
N PRO A 105 -17.78 4.61 2.59
CA PRO A 105 -18.49 5.26 3.70
C PRO A 105 -19.68 4.43 4.20
N SER A 106 -20.15 3.51 3.37
CA SER A 106 -21.25 2.60 3.68
C SER A 106 -21.14 1.30 2.89
N TYR A 107 -21.86 0.27 3.35
CA TYR A 107 -22.00 -0.98 2.61
C TYR A 107 -22.61 -0.73 1.22
N GLU A 108 -23.66 0.09 1.14
CA GLU A 108 -24.39 0.35 -0.11
C GLU A 108 -23.51 0.96 -1.20
N GLN A 109 -22.64 1.92 -0.86
CA GLN A 109 -21.71 2.51 -1.85
C GLN A 109 -20.66 1.53 -2.36
N ASN A 110 -20.35 0.46 -1.61
CA ASN A 110 -19.41 -0.57 -2.03
C ASN A 110 -20.09 -1.72 -2.81
N ARG A 111 -21.43 -1.76 -2.88
CA ARG A 111 -22.14 -2.83 -3.59
C ARG A 111 -22.07 -2.63 -5.10
N LEU A 112 -21.71 -3.69 -5.82
CA LEU A 112 -21.73 -3.69 -7.28
C LEU A 112 -23.13 -3.45 -7.87
N ALA A 113 -24.16 -3.99 -7.21
CA ALA A 113 -25.55 -3.82 -7.59
C ALA A 113 -26.11 -2.41 -7.32
N SER A 114 -25.34 -1.53 -6.66
CA SER A 114 -25.77 -0.16 -6.42
C SER A 114 -25.90 0.61 -7.73
N ASN A 115 -26.97 1.38 -7.88
CA ASN A 115 -27.18 2.29 -9.01
C ASN A 115 -26.65 3.70 -8.73
N SER A 116 -25.97 3.91 -7.61
CA SER A 116 -25.48 5.22 -7.23
C SER A 116 -24.30 5.66 -8.11
N THR A 117 -24.24 6.95 -8.44
CA THR A 117 -23.18 7.53 -9.27
C THR A 117 -21.82 7.58 -8.55
N ASP A 118 -21.85 7.51 -7.21
CA ASP A 118 -20.72 7.45 -6.28
C ASP A 118 -20.40 6.02 -5.82
N ARG A 119 -20.92 5.00 -6.50
CA ARG A 119 -20.54 3.60 -6.26
C ARG A 119 -19.04 3.41 -6.45
N ILE A 120 -18.43 2.74 -5.48
CA ILE A 120 -17.02 2.36 -5.44
C ILE A 120 -16.90 0.89 -5.89
N VAL A 121 -16.27 0.64 -7.04
CA VAL A 121 -16.14 -0.71 -7.59
C VAL A 121 -14.93 -1.41 -6.99
N SER A 122 -13.71 -0.95 -7.23
CA SER A 122 -12.50 -1.61 -6.73
C SER A 122 -11.37 -0.62 -6.47
N VAL A 123 -10.86 -0.64 -5.24
CA VAL A 123 -9.79 0.26 -4.78
C VAL A 123 -8.60 -0.57 -4.32
N PHE A 124 -7.41 -0.18 -4.75
CA PHE A 124 -6.17 -0.88 -4.45
C PHE A 124 -5.39 -0.20 -3.32
N ARG A 125 -4.94 1.04 -3.53
CA ARG A 125 -4.31 1.86 -2.48
C ARG A 125 -4.97 3.22 -2.40
N ILE A 126 -4.81 3.82 -1.24
CA ILE A 126 -5.44 5.07 -0.83
C ILE A 126 -4.41 5.97 -0.16
N ASN A 127 -4.74 7.26 -0.05
CA ASN A 127 -3.92 8.21 0.68
C ASN A 127 -4.76 9.21 1.46
N VAL A 128 -4.35 9.49 2.70
CA VAL A 128 -4.91 10.58 3.49
C VAL A 128 -3.97 11.77 3.44
N ASP A 129 -4.52 12.93 3.08
CA ASP A 129 -3.72 14.14 2.91
C ASP A 129 -3.59 14.98 4.19
N ALA A 130 -2.88 16.10 4.09
CA ALA A 130 -2.69 17.04 5.20
C ALA A 130 -4.00 17.67 5.70
N CYS A 131 -5.05 17.66 4.88
CA CYS A 131 -6.33 18.33 5.07
C CYS A 131 -7.43 17.38 5.57
N ASP A 132 -7.07 16.17 6.01
CA ASP A 132 -8.00 15.15 6.47
C ASP A 132 -8.99 14.70 5.38
N ARG A 133 -8.50 14.60 4.13
CA ARG A 133 -9.25 14.05 3.01
C ARG A 133 -8.68 12.69 2.60
N LEU A 134 -9.56 11.72 2.33
CA LEU A 134 -9.20 10.41 1.81
C LEU A 134 -9.31 10.40 0.29
N TRP A 135 -8.18 10.20 -0.37
CA TRP A 135 -8.02 10.11 -1.82
C TRP A 135 -7.93 8.66 -2.25
N LEU A 136 -8.68 8.32 -3.28
CA LEU A 136 -8.66 6.99 -3.87
C LEU A 136 -8.87 7.02 -5.38
N VAL A 137 -8.43 5.95 -6.02
CA VAL A 137 -8.80 5.63 -7.40
C VAL A 137 -9.65 4.37 -7.39
N ASP A 138 -10.87 4.49 -7.89
CA ASP A 138 -11.70 3.36 -8.25
C ASP A 138 -11.31 2.91 -9.67
N THR A 139 -10.81 1.68 -9.80
CA THR A 139 -10.40 1.11 -11.09
C THR A 139 -11.59 0.83 -11.99
N GLY A 140 -12.81 0.71 -11.43
CA GLY A 140 -14.00 0.37 -12.19
C GLY A 140 -14.03 -1.07 -12.71
N LEU A 141 -13.08 -1.92 -12.28
CA LEU A 141 -12.94 -3.32 -12.70
C LEU A 141 -13.36 -4.26 -11.56
N GLN A 142 -13.96 -5.39 -11.92
CA GLN A 142 -14.15 -6.53 -11.02
C GLN A 142 -13.53 -7.79 -11.61
N ASP A 143 -13.23 -8.77 -10.75
CA ASP A 143 -12.65 -10.05 -11.15
C ASP A 143 -11.34 -9.88 -11.96
N VAL A 144 -10.48 -8.97 -11.49
CA VAL A 144 -9.27 -8.51 -12.20
C VAL A 144 -8.32 -9.65 -12.56
N TRP A 145 -8.25 -10.71 -11.75
CA TRP A 145 -7.41 -11.88 -12.01
C TRP A 145 -8.08 -12.91 -12.93
N GLY A 146 -9.41 -12.88 -13.04
CA GLY A 146 -10.20 -13.75 -13.90
C GLY A 146 -10.39 -13.12 -15.28
N GLU A 147 -11.62 -12.74 -15.62
CA GLU A 147 -11.94 -12.15 -16.93
C GLU A 147 -11.78 -10.63 -16.98
N ALA A 148 -11.45 -9.98 -15.87
CA ALA A 148 -11.34 -8.52 -15.72
C ALA A 148 -12.54 -7.78 -16.36
N ILE A 149 -13.66 -7.79 -15.64
CA ILE A 149 -14.94 -7.29 -16.15
C ILE A 149 -15.04 -5.77 -15.86
N PRO A 150 -15.17 -4.92 -16.90
CA PRO A 150 -15.39 -3.49 -16.72
C PRO A 150 -16.81 -3.22 -16.22
N VAL A 151 -16.92 -2.50 -15.10
CA VAL A 151 -18.18 -2.07 -14.48
C VAL A 151 -18.44 -0.58 -14.72
N GLN A 152 -17.38 0.24 -14.65
CA GLN A 152 -17.42 1.67 -14.94
C GLN A 152 -16.05 2.19 -15.40
N THR A 153 -16.01 3.37 -16.00
CA THR A 153 -14.74 4.07 -16.26
C THR A 153 -14.02 4.37 -14.94
N PRO A 154 -12.69 4.25 -14.86
CA PRO A 154 -11.94 4.61 -13.66
C PRO A 154 -12.24 6.04 -13.19
N LYS A 155 -12.26 6.25 -11.87
CA LYS A 155 -12.53 7.56 -11.27
C LYS A 155 -11.60 7.83 -10.09
N LEU A 156 -11.17 9.07 -9.97
CA LEU A 156 -10.62 9.60 -8.72
C LEU A 156 -11.79 10.05 -7.83
N MET A 157 -11.73 9.69 -6.55
CA MET A 157 -12.72 10.11 -5.55
C MET A 157 -12.00 10.66 -4.31
N VAL A 158 -12.55 11.72 -3.73
CA VAL A 158 -12.03 12.36 -2.51
C VAL A 158 -13.15 12.50 -1.49
N PHE A 159 -12.94 11.95 -0.31
CA PHE A 159 -13.87 12.04 0.81
C PHE A 159 -13.31 12.97 1.89
N ASP A 160 -14.16 13.83 2.45
CA ASP A 160 -13.85 14.51 3.72
C ASP A 160 -14.04 13.50 4.86
N LEU A 161 -12.97 13.23 5.62
CA LEU A 161 -13.00 12.24 6.71
C LEU A 161 -13.67 12.75 7.97
N ASN A 162 -13.87 14.06 8.10
CA ASN A 162 -14.57 14.63 9.26
C ASN A 162 -16.08 14.46 9.14
N THR A 163 -16.61 14.45 7.92
CA THR A 163 -18.03 14.29 7.62
C THR A 163 -18.38 12.96 6.99
N ASP A 164 -17.38 12.15 6.63
CA ASP A 164 -17.51 10.90 5.87
C ASP A 164 -18.28 11.07 4.53
N THR A 165 -18.11 12.23 3.87
CA THR A 165 -18.84 12.58 2.63
C THR A 165 -17.92 12.71 1.43
N LEU A 166 -18.41 12.28 0.25
CA LEU A 166 -17.74 12.51 -1.02
C LEU A 166 -17.75 14.01 -1.40
N ILE A 167 -16.57 14.60 -1.56
CA ILE A 167 -16.38 16.02 -1.91
C ILE A 167 -15.83 16.23 -3.32
N ARG A 168 -15.25 15.19 -3.94
CA ARG A 168 -14.80 15.22 -5.34
C ARG A 168 -14.97 13.87 -6.00
N GLN A 169 -15.46 13.90 -7.24
CA GLN A 169 -15.42 12.78 -8.16
C GLN A 169 -14.94 13.27 -9.52
N TYR A 170 -13.90 12.63 -10.07
CA TYR A 170 -13.32 12.94 -11.36
C TYR A 170 -13.19 11.67 -12.20
N THR A 171 -13.90 11.58 -13.32
CA THR A 171 -13.78 10.47 -14.26
C THR A 171 -12.56 10.70 -15.14
N PHE A 172 -11.63 9.75 -15.19
CA PHE A 172 -10.46 9.86 -16.05
C PHE A 172 -10.85 9.94 -17.53
N LYS A 173 -10.22 10.85 -18.26
CA LYS A 173 -10.46 11.05 -19.69
C LYS A 173 -9.61 10.07 -20.51
N ALA A 174 -9.99 9.87 -21.77
CA ALA A 174 -9.27 8.96 -22.67
C ALA A 174 -7.77 9.28 -22.75
N ASP A 175 -7.39 10.56 -22.76
CA ASP A 175 -5.99 11.00 -22.81
C ASP A 175 -5.18 10.69 -21.54
N ASP A 176 -5.85 10.40 -20.42
CA ASP A 176 -5.19 9.96 -19.18
C ASP A 176 -4.76 8.50 -19.26
N MET A 177 -5.36 7.72 -20.17
CA MET A 177 -5.29 6.25 -20.19
C MET A 177 -4.70 5.72 -21.49
N LYS A 178 -4.13 4.53 -21.40
CA LYS A 178 -3.78 3.63 -22.49
C LYS A 178 -4.63 2.36 -22.39
N PRO A 179 -4.67 1.50 -23.42
CA PRO A 179 -5.38 0.23 -23.37
C PRO A 179 -5.01 -0.63 -22.15
N ASP A 180 -3.72 -0.67 -21.81
CA ASP A 180 -3.20 -1.47 -20.69
C ASP A 180 -3.15 -0.67 -19.37
N SER A 181 -3.80 0.50 -19.26
CA SER A 181 -3.73 1.31 -18.05
C SER A 181 -4.32 0.62 -16.83
N PHE A 182 -3.61 0.70 -15.71
CA PHE A 182 -4.08 0.17 -14.44
C PHE A 182 -3.63 1.08 -13.28
N PHE A 183 -4.59 1.75 -12.66
CA PHE A 183 -4.35 2.74 -11.61
C PHE A 183 -4.51 2.09 -10.23
N ALA A 184 -3.41 1.56 -9.68
CA ALA A 184 -3.43 0.83 -8.40
C ALA A 184 -2.93 1.64 -7.19
N ASN A 185 -2.51 2.89 -7.40
CA ASN A 185 -1.93 3.73 -6.34
C ASN A 185 -2.24 5.21 -6.57
N ILE A 186 -2.17 5.98 -5.49
CA ILE A 186 -2.38 7.43 -5.48
C ILE A 186 -1.63 8.04 -4.28
N ILE A 187 -1.05 9.22 -4.47
CA ILE A 187 -0.59 10.08 -3.38
C ILE A 187 -1.05 11.52 -3.65
N ALA A 188 -1.53 12.20 -2.60
CA ALA A 188 -1.94 13.60 -2.67
C ALA A 188 -0.79 14.52 -2.21
N ASP A 189 -0.51 15.56 -2.98
CA ASP A 189 0.46 16.61 -2.66
C ASP A 189 -0.30 17.88 -2.24
N THR A 190 -0.26 18.17 -0.96
CA THR A 190 -0.84 19.38 -0.37
C THR A 190 -0.25 19.64 1.02
N THR A 191 -0.48 20.84 1.53
CA THR A 191 -0.22 21.26 2.91
C THR A 191 -1.54 21.66 3.56
N LYS A 192 -1.54 21.95 4.87
CA LYS A 192 -2.76 22.45 5.53
C LYS A 192 -3.22 23.79 4.96
N GLU A 193 -2.30 24.54 4.36
CA GLU A 193 -2.52 25.86 3.81
C GLU A 193 -2.92 25.82 2.32
N THR A 194 -2.73 24.69 1.63
CA THR A 194 -2.92 24.57 0.17
C THR A 194 -3.93 23.49 -0.23
N CYS A 195 -4.91 23.22 0.63
CA CYS A 195 -5.91 22.16 0.41
C CYS A 195 -6.64 22.29 -0.93
N ASP A 196 -7.02 23.51 -1.32
CA ASP A 196 -7.75 23.76 -2.58
C ASP A 196 -6.85 23.71 -3.82
N ASP A 197 -5.54 23.86 -3.64
CA ASP A 197 -4.50 23.78 -4.67
C ASP A 197 -3.79 22.41 -4.70
N ALA A 198 -4.41 21.39 -4.09
CA ALA A 198 -3.85 20.05 -4.03
C ALA A 198 -3.65 19.43 -5.42
N PHE A 199 -2.62 18.61 -5.53
CA PHE A 199 -2.41 17.72 -6.66
C PHE A 199 -2.52 16.26 -6.22
N ALA A 200 -2.80 15.37 -7.16
CA ALA A 200 -2.68 13.94 -6.96
C ALA A 200 -1.79 13.32 -8.04
N TYR A 201 -0.97 12.35 -7.64
CA TYR A 201 -0.08 11.60 -8.52
C TYR A 201 -0.53 10.14 -8.56
N ILE A 202 -0.97 9.70 -9.73
CA ILE A 202 -1.57 8.39 -9.96
C ILE A 202 -0.67 7.61 -10.91
N PRO A 203 0.23 6.74 -10.41
CA PRO A 203 1.08 5.92 -11.26
C PRO A 203 0.24 4.89 -12.03
N ASP A 204 0.58 4.71 -13.30
CA ASP A 204 -0.04 3.78 -14.21
C ASP A 204 0.92 2.62 -14.50
N LEU A 205 0.71 1.51 -13.78
CA LEU A 205 1.63 0.38 -13.83
C LEU A 205 1.61 -0.34 -15.18
N GLY A 206 0.48 -0.37 -15.88
CA GLY A 206 0.37 -1.10 -17.14
C GLY A 206 0.56 -0.20 -18.36
N GLY A 207 0.20 1.09 -18.27
CA GLY A 207 0.42 2.06 -19.35
C GLY A 207 1.78 2.77 -19.30
N TYR A 208 2.59 2.54 -18.28
CA TYR A 208 3.92 3.13 -18.05
C TYR A 208 3.89 4.66 -18.09
N GLY A 209 3.11 5.26 -17.20
CA GLY A 209 2.93 6.71 -17.14
C GLY A 209 2.53 7.19 -15.75
N LEU A 210 2.54 8.50 -15.56
CA LEU A 210 2.02 9.11 -14.34
C LEU A 210 0.88 10.04 -14.72
N VAL A 211 -0.32 9.82 -14.19
CA VAL A 211 -1.40 10.81 -14.31
C VAL A 211 -1.29 11.80 -13.16
N VAL A 212 -1.24 13.08 -13.50
CA VAL A 212 -1.27 14.18 -12.52
C VAL A 212 -2.65 14.79 -12.58
N TYR A 213 -3.31 14.92 -11.43
CA TYR A 213 -4.60 15.60 -11.29
C TYR A 213 -4.43 16.86 -10.45
N SER A 214 -5.04 17.97 -10.87
CA SER A 214 -5.09 19.24 -10.15
C SER A 214 -6.49 19.43 -9.57
N PHE A 215 -6.58 19.57 -8.24
CA PHE A 215 -7.86 19.79 -7.55
C PHE A 215 -8.48 21.15 -7.88
N ALA A 216 -7.66 22.20 -7.89
CA ALA A 216 -8.10 23.58 -8.19
C ALA A 216 -8.73 23.71 -9.58
N SER A 217 -8.07 23.17 -10.61
CA SER A 217 -8.55 23.25 -11.98
C SER A 217 -9.47 22.09 -12.39
N ASN A 218 -9.61 21.09 -11.52
CA ASN A 218 -10.38 19.85 -11.74
C ASN A 218 -10.07 19.20 -13.10
N THR A 219 -8.78 19.11 -13.44
CA THR A 219 -8.29 18.53 -14.68
C THR A 219 -7.07 17.66 -14.40
N SER A 220 -6.77 16.78 -15.33
CA SER A 220 -5.61 15.90 -15.31
C SER A 220 -4.77 16.03 -16.57
N TRP A 221 -3.55 15.49 -16.52
CA TRP A 221 -2.76 15.21 -17.70
C TRP A 221 -1.88 13.98 -17.45
N ARG A 222 -1.54 13.31 -18.54
CA ARG A 222 -0.64 12.16 -18.52
C ARG A 222 0.79 12.60 -18.79
N VAL A 223 1.67 12.29 -17.85
CA VAL A 223 3.12 12.48 -17.94
C VAL A 223 3.78 11.19 -18.44
N LYS A 224 4.75 11.34 -19.34
CA LYS A 224 5.50 10.23 -19.93
C LYS A 224 6.98 10.42 -19.67
N HIS A 225 7.64 9.36 -19.21
CA HIS A 225 9.09 9.34 -19.05
C HIS A 225 9.60 7.89 -19.14
N HIS A 226 10.80 7.68 -19.65
CA HIS A 226 11.38 6.33 -19.78
C HIS A 226 11.51 5.61 -18.44
N PHE A 227 11.74 6.36 -17.36
CA PHE A 227 11.90 5.80 -16.00
C PHE A 227 10.59 5.25 -15.41
N PHE A 228 9.45 5.43 -16.08
CA PHE A 228 8.18 4.83 -15.67
C PHE A 228 7.99 3.39 -16.18
N HIS A 229 8.87 2.91 -17.06
CA HIS A 229 8.82 1.55 -17.59
C HIS A 229 9.50 0.56 -16.64
N PHE A 230 9.06 -0.69 -16.68
CA PHE A 230 9.75 -1.78 -16.00
C PHE A 230 11.16 -2.04 -16.55
N ASP A 231 12.02 -2.63 -15.73
CA ASP A 231 13.30 -3.18 -16.15
C ASP A 231 13.11 -4.63 -16.59
N PRO A 232 13.38 -4.98 -17.87
CA PRO A 232 13.18 -6.34 -18.38
C PRO A 232 14.05 -7.39 -17.69
N LEU A 233 15.12 -7.00 -16.98
CA LEU A 233 15.94 -7.91 -16.19
C LEU A 233 15.40 -8.15 -14.78
N SER A 234 14.40 -7.37 -14.36
CA SER A 234 13.85 -7.37 -13.00
C SER A 234 12.38 -7.81 -12.94
N GLY A 235 11.85 -8.43 -14.01
CA GLY A 235 10.45 -8.86 -14.08
C GLY A 235 10.12 -10.23 -13.47
N ASN A 236 11.12 -10.94 -12.90
CA ASN A 236 10.90 -12.26 -12.29
C ASN A 236 10.75 -12.16 -10.77
N PHE A 237 9.75 -12.85 -10.23
CA PHE A 237 9.44 -12.87 -8.80
C PHE A 237 9.42 -14.30 -8.27
N HIS A 238 10.00 -14.49 -7.08
CA HIS A 238 10.02 -15.77 -6.36
C HIS A 238 9.57 -15.54 -4.92
N VAL A 239 8.28 -15.76 -4.65
CA VAL A 239 7.65 -15.40 -3.37
C VAL A 239 6.65 -16.46 -2.95
N GLY A 240 6.65 -16.83 -1.67
CA GLY A 240 5.73 -17.84 -1.13
C GLY A 240 5.89 -19.22 -1.78
N GLY A 241 7.08 -19.53 -2.32
CA GLY A 241 7.34 -20.73 -3.13
C GLY A 241 6.83 -20.68 -4.57
N GLN A 242 6.25 -19.55 -4.99
CA GLN A 242 5.68 -19.37 -6.32
C GLN A 242 6.62 -18.56 -7.21
N ASN A 243 6.70 -18.94 -8.49
CA ASN A 243 7.44 -18.22 -9.52
C ASN A 243 6.46 -17.59 -10.50
N PHE A 244 6.56 -16.28 -10.71
CA PHE A 244 5.73 -15.54 -11.64
C PHE A 244 6.50 -14.36 -12.25
N GLN A 245 6.01 -13.87 -13.38
CA GLN A 245 6.62 -12.75 -14.10
C GLN A 245 5.61 -11.62 -14.25
N TRP A 246 5.96 -10.44 -13.78
CA TRP A 246 5.20 -9.21 -13.94
C TRP A 246 6.05 -8.15 -14.63
N THR A 247 5.41 -7.31 -15.43
CA THR A 247 6.06 -6.23 -16.18
C THR A 247 5.60 -4.86 -15.71
N ASP A 248 5.14 -4.79 -14.46
CA ASP A 248 4.55 -3.59 -13.88
C ASP A 248 5.55 -2.44 -13.83
N GLY A 249 5.17 -1.31 -14.43
CA GLY A 249 5.93 -0.07 -14.46
C GLY A 249 5.84 0.72 -13.16
N ILE A 250 5.91 2.06 -13.27
CA ILE A 250 5.83 2.97 -12.12
C ILE A 250 4.71 2.56 -11.16
N PHE A 251 5.06 2.45 -9.88
CA PHE A 251 4.19 1.84 -8.88
C PHE A 251 4.33 2.53 -7.52
N GLY A 252 5.52 2.48 -6.94
CA GLY A 252 5.85 3.18 -5.70
C GLY A 252 6.06 4.66 -5.99
N VAL A 253 5.38 5.52 -5.23
CA VAL A 253 5.53 6.98 -5.25
C VAL A 253 5.55 7.49 -3.81
N ALA A 254 6.46 8.39 -3.50
CA ALA A 254 6.57 9.04 -2.19
C ALA A 254 7.04 10.48 -2.34
N LEU A 255 6.65 11.35 -1.41
CA LEU A 255 6.99 12.76 -1.45
C LEU A 255 7.99 13.11 -0.34
N SER A 256 9.01 13.91 -0.68
CA SER A 256 9.83 14.59 0.32
C SER A 256 9.00 15.63 1.08
N PRO A 257 9.50 16.18 2.21
CA PRO A 257 8.98 17.44 2.74
C PRO A 257 8.99 18.56 1.69
N VAL A 258 8.17 19.58 1.92
CA VAL A 258 8.17 20.82 1.11
C VAL A 258 9.53 21.49 1.23
N LYS A 259 10.12 21.83 0.09
CA LYS A 259 11.41 22.53 -0.02
C LYS A 259 11.21 24.05 -0.03
N GLU A 260 12.30 24.78 0.01
CA GLU A 260 12.30 26.26 0.03
C GLU A 260 11.61 26.89 -1.20
N ASP A 261 11.57 26.19 -2.34
CA ASP A 261 10.90 26.62 -3.57
C ASP A 261 9.37 26.38 -3.55
N GLY A 262 8.83 25.81 -2.46
CA GLY A 262 7.41 25.48 -2.32
C GLY A 262 7.00 24.16 -2.97
N TYR A 263 7.94 23.43 -3.57
CA TYR A 263 7.70 22.15 -4.22
C TYR A 263 8.33 21.00 -3.42
N ARG A 264 8.04 19.77 -3.84
CA ARG A 264 8.56 18.56 -3.23
C ARG A 264 9.40 17.79 -4.25
N THR A 265 10.21 16.86 -3.78
CA THR A 265 10.74 15.79 -4.61
C THR A 265 9.78 14.61 -4.58
N LEU A 266 9.30 14.20 -5.75
CA LEU A 266 8.63 12.93 -5.95
C LEU A 266 9.69 11.84 -6.15
N TYR A 267 9.82 10.94 -5.19
CA TYR A 267 10.55 9.68 -5.34
C TYR A 267 9.62 8.65 -5.97
N PHE A 268 10.13 7.88 -6.93
CA PHE A 268 9.33 6.85 -7.57
C PHE A 268 10.17 5.69 -8.13
N HIS A 269 9.53 4.53 -8.23
CA HIS A 269 10.10 3.36 -8.89
C HIS A 269 9.04 2.49 -9.58
N PRO A 270 9.42 1.82 -10.68
CA PRO A 270 8.66 0.70 -11.20
C PRO A 270 8.62 -0.49 -10.24
N LEU A 271 7.53 -1.25 -10.22
CA LEU A 271 7.43 -2.48 -9.42
C LEU A 271 8.49 -3.49 -9.87
N SER A 272 8.54 -3.76 -11.18
CA SER A 272 9.54 -4.63 -11.80
C SER A 272 10.84 -3.89 -12.07
N SER A 273 11.47 -3.35 -11.02
CA SER A 273 12.76 -2.66 -11.06
C SER A 273 13.42 -2.65 -9.68
N THR A 274 14.75 -2.55 -9.66
CA THR A 274 15.54 -2.35 -8.42
C THR A 274 16.01 -0.91 -8.24
N ARG A 275 15.66 -0.02 -9.18
CA ARG A 275 16.12 1.37 -9.21
C ARG A 275 15.14 2.31 -8.52
N GLU A 276 15.67 3.43 -8.05
CA GLU A 276 14.91 4.57 -7.56
C GLU A 276 15.20 5.80 -8.43
N PHE A 277 14.17 6.58 -8.65
CA PHE A 277 14.22 7.80 -9.45
C PHE A 277 13.59 8.95 -8.69
N CYS A 278 13.86 10.17 -9.13
CA CYS A 278 13.15 11.32 -8.60
C CYS A 278 12.93 12.42 -9.62
N VAL A 279 11.97 13.30 -9.33
CA VAL A 279 11.68 14.52 -10.08
C VAL A 279 11.10 15.58 -9.13
N SER A 280 11.30 16.87 -9.43
CA SER A 280 10.64 17.94 -8.69
C SER A 280 9.15 18.02 -9.05
N THR A 281 8.28 18.24 -8.06
CA THR A 281 6.85 18.43 -8.30
C THR A 281 6.57 19.68 -9.14
N HIS A 282 7.45 20.69 -9.12
CA HIS A 282 7.40 21.84 -10.02
C HIS A 282 7.29 21.44 -11.51
N ILE A 283 8.00 20.38 -11.91
CA ILE A 283 8.03 19.90 -13.29
C ILE A 283 6.74 19.17 -13.64
N ILE A 284 6.31 18.22 -12.80
CA ILE A 284 5.15 17.37 -13.11
C ILE A 284 3.80 18.07 -12.90
N GLN A 285 3.75 19.08 -12.01
CA GLN A 285 2.56 19.92 -11.80
C GLN A 285 2.32 20.90 -12.97
N ASN A 286 3.29 21.11 -13.84
CA ASN A 286 3.15 21.94 -15.04
C ASN A 286 2.96 21.08 -16.29
N ALA A 287 1.72 20.95 -16.74
CA ALA A 287 1.32 20.12 -17.88
C ALA A 287 2.11 20.39 -19.17
N SER A 288 2.55 21.64 -19.40
CA SER A 288 3.25 22.04 -20.62
C SER A 288 4.71 21.62 -20.66
N ILE A 289 5.32 21.26 -19.53
CA ILE A 289 6.75 20.89 -19.46
C ILE A 289 6.97 19.48 -18.90
N ALA A 290 5.96 18.86 -18.29
CA ALA A 290 6.09 17.62 -17.52
C ALA A 290 6.67 16.44 -18.32
N SER A 291 6.35 16.34 -19.61
CA SER A 291 6.86 15.28 -20.51
C SER A 291 8.05 15.72 -21.37
N ASP A 292 8.35 17.02 -21.42
CA ASP A 292 9.41 17.58 -22.28
C ASP A 292 10.70 17.90 -21.48
N SER A 293 10.63 17.87 -20.15
CA SER A 293 11.75 18.12 -19.24
C SER A 293 12.55 16.84 -18.91
N TYR A 294 13.00 16.12 -19.95
CA TYR A 294 13.63 14.79 -19.81
C TYR A 294 14.76 14.75 -18.76
N TYR A 295 15.66 15.75 -18.79
CA TYR A 295 16.81 15.77 -17.91
C TYR A 295 16.51 16.21 -16.48
N GLU A 296 15.29 16.64 -16.16
CA GLU A 296 14.87 16.96 -14.78
C GLU A 296 14.57 15.70 -13.96
N TYR A 297 14.28 14.57 -14.62
CA TYR A 297 14.17 13.28 -13.97
C TYR A 297 15.56 12.73 -13.69
N LYS A 298 15.82 12.37 -12.43
CA LYS A 298 17.13 11.88 -11.99
C LYS A 298 17.05 10.40 -11.63
N VAL A 299 18.09 9.66 -12.01
CA VAL A 299 18.34 8.31 -11.51
C VAL A 299 19.09 8.45 -10.21
N LEU A 300 18.55 7.92 -9.11
CA LEU A 300 19.25 7.92 -7.83
C LEU A 300 20.25 6.76 -7.77
N GLY A 301 19.82 5.57 -8.20
CA GLY A 301 20.67 4.38 -8.21
C GLY A 301 19.86 3.10 -8.09
N SER A 302 20.39 2.08 -7.39
CA SER A 302 19.74 0.78 -7.22
C SER A 302 19.90 0.24 -5.80
N ARG A 303 18.84 -0.40 -5.31
CA ARG A 303 18.80 -1.16 -4.05
C ARG A 303 19.60 -2.47 -4.10
N GLY A 304 20.04 -2.91 -5.28
CA GLY A 304 20.76 -4.17 -5.49
C GLY A 304 19.90 -5.30 -6.08
N PRO A 305 20.41 -6.54 -6.14
CA PRO A 305 19.69 -7.67 -6.73
C PRO A 305 18.50 -8.15 -5.88
N ASN A 306 17.40 -8.53 -6.56
CA ASN A 306 16.17 -9.06 -5.97
C ASN A 306 15.49 -8.11 -4.97
N THR A 307 15.55 -6.81 -5.21
CA THR A 307 14.97 -5.76 -4.34
C THR A 307 13.86 -4.97 -5.05
N GLN A 308 13.06 -5.66 -5.88
CA GLN A 308 11.82 -5.13 -6.44
C GLN A 308 10.92 -4.67 -5.30
N ALA A 309 10.26 -3.53 -5.50
CA ALA A 309 9.52 -2.86 -4.45
C ALA A 309 8.13 -2.40 -4.91
N SER A 310 7.14 -2.59 -4.03
CA SER A 310 5.75 -2.15 -4.21
C SER A 310 5.45 -0.81 -3.53
N GLY A 311 4.80 -0.82 -2.36
CA GLY A 311 4.44 0.40 -1.65
C GLY A 311 5.66 1.13 -1.09
N SER A 312 5.62 2.46 -1.09
CA SER A 312 6.65 3.32 -0.52
C SER A 312 6.04 4.49 0.24
N SER A 313 6.68 4.90 1.32
CA SER A 313 6.25 6.04 2.14
C SER A 313 7.46 6.66 2.84
N LEU A 314 7.49 8.00 2.87
CA LEU A 314 8.58 8.76 3.49
C LEU A 314 8.09 9.35 4.82
N ASP A 315 8.90 9.20 5.86
CA ASP A 315 8.73 9.97 7.09
C ASP A 315 9.36 11.35 6.93
N GLU A 316 8.54 12.39 6.92
CA GLU A 316 9.01 13.77 6.70
C GLU A 316 9.95 14.26 7.82
N ASN A 317 9.84 13.69 9.03
CA ASN A 317 10.64 14.11 10.18
C ASN A 317 12.07 13.58 10.13
N THR A 318 12.24 12.30 9.79
CA THR A 318 13.56 11.64 9.75
C THR A 318 14.20 11.60 8.37
N GLY A 319 13.41 11.84 7.31
CA GLY A 319 13.82 11.68 5.93
C GLY A 319 13.95 10.22 5.49
N ALA A 320 13.52 9.27 6.33
CA ALA A 320 13.56 7.85 6.02
C ALA A 320 12.45 7.52 5.00
N LEU A 321 12.86 7.11 3.80
CA LEU A 321 12.00 6.51 2.79
C LEU A 321 11.95 5.00 3.04
N PHE A 322 10.76 4.49 3.35
CA PHE A 322 10.49 3.06 3.45
C PHE A 322 9.86 2.54 2.17
N TYR A 323 10.12 1.27 1.87
CA TYR A 323 9.48 0.55 0.78
C TYR A 323 9.43 -0.95 1.07
N THR A 324 8.38 -1.61 0.61
CA THR A 324 8.23 -3.07 0.72
C THR A 324 9.15 -3.76 -0.31
N GLN A 325 9.94 -4.76 0.07
CA GLN A 325 10.79 -5.55 -0.84
C GLN A 325 10.22 -6.97 -1.01
N ILE A 326 9.45 -7.16 -2.07
CA ILE A 326 8.63 -8.36 -2.28
C ILE A 326 9.47 -9.64 -2.38
N ASN A 327 10.57 -9.63 -3.15
CA ASN A 327 11.45 -10.79 -3.29
C ASN A 327 12.38 -11.03 -2.08
N LYS A 328 12.28 -10.20 -1.04
CA LYS A 328 13.04 -10.32 0.22
C LYS A 328 12.11 -10.62 1.40
N ASP A 329 10.83 -10.83 1.15
CA ASP A 329 9.81 -11.04 2.18
C ASP A 329 9.95 -10.00 3.32
N GLY A 330 10.10 -8.71 2.95
CA GLY A 330 10.60 -7.72 3.91
C GLY A 330 10.35 -6.25 3.58
N VAL A 331 10.84 -5.38 4.45
CA VAL A 331 10.72 -3.92 4.36
C VAL A 331 12.11 -3.30 4.39
N GLY A 332 12.40 -2.48 3.40
CA GLY A 332 13.66 -1.73 3.30
C GLY A 332 13.49 -0.26 3.66
N CYS A 333 14.62 0.40 3.93
CA CYS A 333 14.71 1.83 4.13
C CYS A 333 15.92 2.44 3.43
N TRP A 334 15.83 3.75 3.16
CA TRP A 334 16.94 4.64 2.80
C TRP A 334 16.70 6.02 3.41
N ASN A 335 17.74 6.72 3.85
CA ASN A 335 17.59 8.06 4.41
C ASN A 335 17.93 9.15 3.39
N SER A 336 16.91 9.88 2.96
CA SER A 336 17.00 10.94 1.96
C SER A 336 17.75 12.19 2.43
N PHE A 337 17.84 12.45 3.73
CA PHE A 337 18.56 13.60 4.27
C PHE A 337 20.05 13.34 4.40
N ARG A 338 20.42 12.09 4.73
CA ARG A 338 21.80 11.69 4.94
C ARG A 338 22.51 11.26 3.66
N ASN A 339 21.82 10.49 2.83
CA ASN A 339 22.39 9.83 1.67
C ASN A 339 21.80 10.38 0.36
N ALA A 340 21.44 11.67 0.33
CA ALA A 340 20.78 12.32 -0.81
C ALA A 340 21.52 12.10 -2.15
N ASP A 341 22.86 12.05 -2.10
CA ASP A 341 23.73 11.90 -3.25
C ASP A 341 24.14 10.44 -3.54
N GLU A 342 23.72 9.48 -2.71
CA GLU A 342 24.08 8.07 -2.87
C GLU A 342 22.91 7.12 -2.58
N TYR A 343 22.43 6.47 -3.64
CA TYR A 343 21.43 5.41 -3.56
C TYR A 343 22.00 4.09 -4.06
N SER A 344 22.58 3.33 -3.14
CA SER A 344 23.29 2.07 -3.41
C SER A 344 22.84 1.00 -2.41
N ALA A 345 23.24 -0.26 -2.64
CA ALA A 345 22.98 -1.33 -1.68
C ALA A 345 23.59 -1.03 -0.28
N ASP A 346 24.65 -0.21 -0.21
CA ASP A 346 25.34 0.14 1.04
C ASP A 346 24.63 1.25 1.83
N THR A 347 23.84 2.09 1.16
CA THR A 347 23.04 3.16 1.81
C THR A 347 21.59 2.76 2.09
N ASN A 348 21.21 1.54 1.71
CA ASN A 348 19.89 0.95 1.94
C ASN A 348 19.99 -0.16 3.00
N TYR A 349 18.93 -0.38 3.77
CA TYR A 349 18.91 -1.41 4.81
C TYR A 349 17.58 -2.16 4.84
N LEU A 350 17.62 -3.48 5.03
CA LEU A 350 16.44 -4.32 5.23
C LEU A 350 16.09 -4.32 6.73
N VAL A 351 15.11 -3.50 7.13
CA VAL A 351 14.75 -3.30 8.55
C VAL A 351 13.97 -4.47 9.12
N ALA A 352 13.24 -5.20 8.28
CA ALA A 352 12.48 -6.37 8.66
C ALA A 352 12.43 -7.35 7.49
N SER A 353 12.51 -8.65 7.77
CA SER A 353 12.35 -9.72 6.78
C SER A 353 11.96 -11.01 7.49
N ASP A 354 10.89 -11.64 7.02
CA ASP A 354 10.38 -12.90 7.54
C ASP A 354 9.48 -13.57 6.49
N SER A 355 9.91 -14.70 5.93
CA SER A 355 9.17 -15.41 4.90
C SER A 355 7.82 -15.98 5.36
N GLN A 356 7.55 -16.07 6.67
CA GLN A 356 6.26 -16.53 7.20
C GLN A 356 5.28 -15.40 7.43
N THR A 357 5.76 -14.26 7.93
CA THR A 357 4.91 -13.17 8.41
C THR A 357 4.89 -11.96 7.46
N LEU A 358 5.90 -11.84 6.60
CA LEU A 358 6.07 -10.81 5.57
C LEU A 358 6.18 -11.42 4.16
N GLU A 359 5.54 -12.57 3.87
CA GLU A 359 5.59 -13.28 2.58
C GLU A 359 5.40 -12.33 1.40
N PHE A 360 4.30 -11.55 1.39
CA PHE A 360 4.11 -10.48 0.42
C PHE A 360 3.76 -9.19 1.17
N PRO A 361 4.72 -8.30 1.47
CA PRO A 361 4.44 -7.01 2.06
C PRO A 361 3.86 -6.11 0.96
N ASN A 362 2.54 -5.91 0.99
CA ASN A 362 1.80 -5.32 -0.12
C ASN A 362 1.84 -3.79 -0.10
N ASP A 363 1.67 -3.19 1.08
CA ASP A 363 1.64 -1.74 1.24
C ASP A 363 2.22 -1.31 2.58
N LEU A 364 2.70 -0.07 2.64
CA LEU A 364 3.14 0.56 3.88
C LEU A 364 2.85 2.06 3.88
N LYS A 365 2.66 2.62 5.08
CA LYS A 365 2.46 4.05 5.32
C LYS A 365 3.20 4.50 6.56
N VAL A 366 3.78 5.69 6.52
CA VAL A 366 4.15 6.42 7.73
C VAL A 366 3.02 7.38 8.06
N ASP A 367 2.43 7.23 9.24
CA ASP A 367 1.36 8.12 9.68
C ASP A 367 1.88 9.46 10.22
N LYS A 368 0.97 10.40 10.46
CA LYS A 368 1.30 11.76 10.98
C LYS A 368 1.97 11.74 12.36
N THR A 369 1.97 10.60 13.07
CA THR A 369 2.61 10.44 14.39
C THR A 369 4.04 9.88 14.30
N GLY A 370 4.52 9.57 13.10
CA GLY A 370 5.83 8.94 12.89
C GLY A 370 5.81 7.44 13.18
N THR A 371 4.66 6.78 13.00
CA THR A 371 4.54 5.32 13.10
C THR A 371 4.53 4.72 11.70
N LEU A 372 5.40 3.73 11.46
CA LEU A 372 5.38 2.91 10.25
C LEU A 372 4.32 1.83 10.41
N TRP A 373 3.44 1.70 9.42
CA TRP A 373 2.44 0.64 9.29
C TRP A 373 2.73 -0.19 8.05
N VAL A 374 2.63 -1.51 8.17
CA VAL A 374 2.93 -2.46 7.09
C VAL A 374 1.80 -3.48 7.00
N LEU A 375 1.23 -3.66 5.80
CA LEU A 375 0.30 -4.74 5.50
C LEU A 375 1.04 -5.82 4.73
N SER A 376 0.96 -7.05 5.22
CA SER A 376 1.44 -8.22 4.51
C SER A 376 0.35 -9.26 4.37
N ASP A 377 0.33 -9.90 3.22
CA ASP A 377 -0.55 -11.01 2.90
C ASP A 377 0.22 -12.11 2.14
N LYS A 378 -0.52 -13.07 1.61
CA LYS A 378 -0.03 -14.15 0.78
C LYS A 378 -0.56 -14.03 -0.66
N LEU A 379 -0.45 -12.85 -1.28
CA LEU A 379 -0.97 -12.57 -2.63
C LEU A 379 -0.59 -13.64 -3.68
N PRO A 380 0.67 -14.11 -3.79
CA PRO A 380 1.02 -15.14 -4.77
C PRO A 380 0.25 -16.44 -4.52
N SER A 381 0.16 -16.89 -3.26
CA SER A 381 -0.62 -18.06 -2.89
C SER A 381 -2.11 -17.86 -3.25
N TYR A 382 -2.67 -16.69 -2.94
CA TYR A 382 -4.05 -16.35 -3.27
C TYR A 382 -4.36 -16.40 -4.78
N LEU A 383 -3.44 -15.93 -5.62
CA LEU A 383 -3.63 -15.89 -7.08
C LEU A 383 -3.38 -17.25 -7.76
N TYR A 384 -2.36 -18.00 -7.30
CA TYR A 384 -1.84 -19.15 -8.05
C TYR A 384 -2.11 -20.53 -7.42
N ARG A 385 -2.35 -20.62 -6.12
CA ARG A 385 -2.45 -21.93 -5.40
C ARG A 385 -3.73 -22.08 -4.56
N GLY A 386 -4.29 -20.99 -4.07
CA GLY A 386 -5.28 -20.96 -3.00
C GLY A 386 -4.62 -20.77 -1.63
N LEU A 387 -5.39 -20.22 -0.69
CA LEU A 387 -4.98 -20.00 0.70
C LEU A 387 -5.42 -21.17 1.59
N ASP A 388 -4.71 -21.39 2.71
CA ASP A 388 -5.17 -22.28 3.78
C ASP A 388 -5.96 -21.47 4.81
N ASP A 389 -7.26 -21.73 4.89
CA ASP A 389 -8.17 -21.04 5.81
C ASP A 389 -7.90 -21.35 7.30
N ASN A 390 -7.05 -22.33 7.61
CA ASN A 390 -6.64 -22.67 8.97
C ASN A 390 -5.42 -21.87 9.45
N GLU A 391 -4.70 -21.22 8.54
CA GLU A 391 -3.52 -20.42 8.83
C GLU A 391 -3.82 -18.92 8.82
N VAL A 392 -2.98 -18.13 9.49
CA VAL A 392 -3.01 -16.68 9.34
C VAL A 392 -2.45 -16.31 7.97
N ASN A 393 -3.28 -15.65 7.16
CA ASN A 393 -2.96 -15.29 5.78
C ASN A 393 -2.69 -13.79 5.61
N TYR A 394 -3.22 -12.95 6.51
CA TYR A 394 -3.10 -11.49 6.42
C TYR A 394 -2.64 -10.93 7.75
N ARG A 395 -1.74 -9.95 7.72
CA ARG A 395 -1.16 -9.32 8.91
C ARG A 395 -0.99 -7.82 8.69
N ILE A 396 -1.17 -7.07 9.77
CA ILE A 396 -0.78 -5.66 9.84
C ILE A 396 0.19 -5.50 11.00
N PHE A 397 1.29 -4.82 10.74
CA PHE A 397 2.33 -4.49 11.70
C PHE A 397 2.44 -3.00 11.88
N ASN A 398 2.95 -2.57 13.04
CA ASN A 398 3.41 -1.21 13.23
C ASN A 398 4.65 -1.10 14.13
N ALA A 399 5.34 0.04 14.04
CA ALA A 399 6.37 0.46 14.98
C ALA A 399 6.71 1.95 14.81
N PRO A 400 7.18 2.65 15.85
CA PRO A 400 7.72 4.01 15.70
C PRO A 400 8.91 4.02 14.74
N VAL A 401 8.92 4.93 13.76
CA VAL A 401 9.97 5.03 12.74
C VAL A 401 11.36 5.14 13.36
N VAL A 402 11.49 5.94 14.42
CA VAL A 402 12.75 6.15 15.14
C VAL A 402 13.33 4.87 15.73
N ASP A 403 12.48 3.90 16.12
CA ASP A 403 12.92 2.60 16.63
C ASP A 403 13.28 1.66 15.48
N VAL A 404 12.51 1.70 14.39
CA VAL A 404 12.75 0.88 13.19
C VAL A 404 14.11 1.20 12.57
N ILE A 405 14.47 2.47 12.41
CA ILE A 405 15.73 2.87 11.76
C ILE A 405 16.94 2.86 12.71
N LYS A 406 16.73 2.72 14.02
CA LYS A 406 17.79 2.85 15.04
C LYS A 406 18.98 1.92 14.78
N GLY A 407 20.18 2.49 14.74
CA GLY A 407 21.43 1.76 14.55
C GLY A 407 21.62 1.16 13.15
N THR A 408 20.83 1.61 12.17
CA THR A 408 20.97 1.24 10.75
C THR A 408 21.58 2.40 9.96
N VAL A 409 21.91 2.16 8.68
CA VAL A 409 22.36 3.23 7.77
C VAL A 409 21.26 4.26 7.44
N CYS A 410 20.01 3.96 7.78
CA CYS A 410 18.87 4.87 7.64
C CYS A 410 18.65 5.78 8.85
N ASP A 411 19.39 5.58 9.95
CA ASP A 411 19.25 6.37 11.18
C ASP A 411 19.64 7.84 10.95
N ILE A 412 19.05 8.74 11.74
CA ILE A 412 19.28 10.19 11.71
C ILE A 412 20.64 10.61 12.29
N LYS A 413 21.43 9.67 12.83
CA LYS A 413 22.68 9.92 13.55
C LYS A 413 23.95 9.73 12.73
#